data_AF-A0A6P4E0H0-F1
#
_entry.id   AF-A0A6P4E0H0-F1
#
_cell.length_a   1.000
_cell.length_b   1.000
_cell.length_c   1.000
_cell.angle_alpha   90.00
_cell.angle_beta   90.00
_cell.angle_gamma   90.00
#
_symmetry.space_group_name_H-M   'P 1'
#
loop_
_entity.id
_entity.type
_entity.pdbx_description
1 polymer ?
#
loop_
_entity_poly.entity_id
_entity_poly.type
_entity_poly.pdbx_seq_one_letter_code
_entity_poly.pdbx_strand_id
1 'polypeptide(L)'
;MLHFIGSIFLLMSSFMQIEVLVVIYLGTNIVHLIFCTAFIIDYALICGFCTLESVPVFFTLILSLYFWVVAFSYWRRLQWEHNPENDD
;
A
#
# COMPACT_ATOMS: atom_id res chain seq x y z
N MET A 1 1.70 -4.40 -12.27
CA MET A 1 1.08 -3.21 -12.91
C MET A 1 0.06 -2.52 -11.99
N LEU A 2 -0.88 -3.24 -11.36
CA LEU A 2 -1.88 -2.65 -10.46
C LEU A 2 -1.30 -1.86 -9.28
N HIS A 3 -0.23 -2.34 -8.64
CA HIS A 3 0.45 -1.61 -7.56
C HIS A 3 1.03 -0.26 -8.04
N PHE A 4 1.61 -0.22 -9.25
CA PHE A 4 2.17 1.00 -9.83
C PHE A 4 1.08 2.03 -10.14
N ILE A 5 -0.05 1.56 -10.66
CA ILE A 5 -1.25 2.39 -10.89
C ILE A 5 -1.77 2.96 -9.57
N GLY A 6 -1.87 2.14 -8.53
CA GLY A 6 -2.21 2.59 -7.18
C GLY A 6 -1.26 3.69 -6.70
N SER A 7 0.06 3.50 -6.80
CA SER A 7 1.04 4.48 -6.34
C SER A 7 0.93 5.83 -7.05
N ILE A 8 0.58 5.84 -8.36
CA ILE A 8 0.30 7.06 -9.11
C ILE A 8 -0.94 7.76 -8.56
N PHE A 9 -1.99 7.01 -8.23
CA PHE A 9 -3.20 7.58 -7.63
C PHE A 9 -2.95 8.18 -6.24
N LEU A 10 -2.08 7.55 -5.44
CA LEU A 10 -1.67 8.10 -4.14
C LEU A 10 -0.91 9.43 -4.31
N LEU A 11 -0.02 9.50 -5.29
CA LEU A 11 0.72 10.72 -5.63
C LEU A 11 -0.24 11.82 -6.09
N MET A 12 -1.18 11.52 -7.00
CA MET A 12 -2.20 12.47 -7.44
C MET A 12 -3.12 12.90 -6.30
N SER A 13 -3.48 11.99 -5.39
CA SER A 13 -4.26 12.31 -4.20
C SER A 13 -3.53 13.27 -3.26
N SER A 14 -2.21 13.17 -3.13
CA SER A 14 -1.44 14.08 -2.28
C SER A 14 -1.44 15.52 -2.80
N PHE A 15 -1.58 15.71 -4.12
CA PHE A 15 -1.68 17.04 -4.75
C PHE A 15 -3.11 17.58 -4.81
N MET A 16 -4.10 16.70 -5.00
CA MET A 16 -5.50 17.10 -5.18
C MET A 16 -6.37 16.95 -3.93
N GLN A 17 -5.85 16.36 -2.84
CA GLN A 17 -6.58 16.11 -1.58
C GLN A 17 -7.89 15.31 -1.76
N ILE A 18 -7.98 14.44 -2.76
CA ILE A 18 -9.21 13.68 -3.05
C ILE A 18 -9.19 12.33 -2.32
N GLU A 19 -10.09 12.15 -1.36
CA GLU A 19 -10.20 10.94 -0.52
C GLU A 19 -10.34 9.64 -1.29
N VAL A 20 -11.15 9.66 -2.36
CA VAL A 20 -11.48 8.47 -3.17
C VAL A 20 -10.21 7.86 -3.79
N LEU A 21 -9.22 8.68 -4.17
CA LEU A 21 -7.98 8.18 -4.76
C LEU A 21 -7.13 7.41 -3.73
N VAL A 22 -7.16 7.81 -2.46
CA VAL A 22 -6.46 7.10 -1.38
C VAL A 22 -7.11 5.73 -1.13
N VAL A 23 -8.45 5.65 -1.18
CA VAL A 23 -9.18 4.38 -1.03
C VAL A 23 -8.85 3.41 -2.16
N ILE A 24 -8.76 3.90 -3.40
CA ILE A 24 -8.36 3.07 -4.56
C ILE A 24 -6.93 2.55 -4.38
N TYR A 25 -6.00 3.37 -3.89
CA TYR A 25 -4.65 2.91 -3.55
C TYR A 25 -4.66 1.84 -2.45
N LEU A 26 -5.36 2.07 -1.35
CA LEU A 26 -5.44 1.13 -0.22
C LEU A 26 -5.96 -0.24 -0.67
N GLY A 27 -7.01 -0.26 -1.50
CA GLY A 27 -7.59 -1.49 -2.04
C GLY A 27 -6.65 -2.22 -3.00
N THR A 28 -6.09 -1.51 -3.98
CA THR A 28 -5.17 -2.12 -4.96
C THR A 28 -3.89 -2.64 -4.32
N ASN A 29 -3.39 -1.96 -3.29
CA ASN A 29 -2.18 -2.37 -2.59
C ASN A 29 -2.42 -3.56 -1.61
N ILE A 30 -3.59 -3.67 -0.98
CA ILE A 30 -3.96 -4.89 -0.23
C ILE A 30 -3.88 -6.14 -1.12
N VAL A 31 -4.42 -6.06 -2.33
CA VAL A 31 -4.40 -7.18 -3.27
C VAL A 31 -2.94 -7.53 -3.60
N HIS A 32 -2.10 -6.52 -3.84
CA HIS A 32 -0.67 -6.74 -4.09
C HIS A 32 0.04 -7.44 -2.91
N LEU A 33 -0.21 -7.00 -1.68
CA LEU A 33 0.36 -7.58 -0.47
C LEU A 33 -0.02 -9.05 -0.30
N ILE A 34 -1.30 -9.41 -0.50
CA ILE A 34 -1.79 -10.80 -0.39
C ILE A 34 -1.14 -11.69 -1.43
N PHE A 35 -1.11 -11.28 -2.70
CA PHE A 35 -0.49 -12.08 -3.75
C PHE A 35 1.03 -12.19 -3.60
N CYS A 36 1.70 -11.12 -3.18
CA CYS A 36 3.15 -11.11 -2.99
C CYS A 36 3.56 -11.99 -1.80
N THR A 37 2.82 -11.94 -0.69
CA THR A 37 3.06 -12.84 0.46
C THR A 37 2.83 -14.31 0.10
N ALA A 38 1.74 -14.64 -0.60
CA ALA A 38 1.48 -16.00 -1.06
C ALA A 38 2.61 -16.54 -1.96
N PHE A 39 3.09 -15.71 -2.89
CA PHE A 39 4.21 -16.08 -3.77
C PHE A 39 5.51 -16.32 -3.01
N ILE A 40 5.83 -15.50 -2.00
CA ILE A 40 7.04 -15.69 -1.18
C ILE A 40 6.97 -16.99 -0.37
N ILE A 41 5.80 -17.32 0.17
CA ILE A 41 5.61 -18.58 0.93
C ILE A 41 5.82 -19.78 0.02
N ASP A 42 5.21 -19.78 -1.16
CA ASP A 42 5.38 -20.85 -2.16
C ASP A 42 6.86 -20.96 -2.60
N TYR A 43 7.50 -19.84 -2.89
CA TYR A 43 8.92 -19.78 -3.23
C TYR A 43 9.83 -20.31 -2.11
N ALA A 44 9.54 -19.99 -0.86
CA ALA A 44 10.29 -20.46 0.30
C ALA A 44 10.14 -21.97 0.54
N LEU A 45 8.96 -22.54 0.23
CA LEU A 45 8.72 -23.98 0.31
C LEU A 45 9.48 -24.76 -0.79
N ILE A 46 9.63 -24.16 -1.97
CA ILE A 46 10.30 -24.78 -3.13
C ILE A 46 11.83 -24.63 -3.02
N CYS A 47 12.33 -23.45 -2.65
CA CYS A 47 13.75 -23.18 -2.57
C CYS A 47 14.22 -23.09 -1.11
N GLY A 48 14.55 -24.23 -0.51
CA GLY A 48 14.93 -24.35 0.90
C GLY A 48 16.13 -23.52 1.39
N PHE A 49 16.85 -22.81 0.50
CA PHE A 49 17.99 -21.95 0.86
C PHE A 49 18.16 -20.68 -0.03
N CYS A 50 17.11 -20.19 -0.70
CA CYS A 50 17.17 -18.96 -1.52
C CYS A 50 17.13 -17.66 -0.67
N THR A 51 17.80 -17.63 0.49
CA THR A 51 17.74 -16.52 1.45
C THR A 51 18.18 -15.21 0.81
N LEU A 52 19.28 -15.23 0.04
CA LEU A 52 19.86 -14.04 -0.60
C LEU A 52 18.94 -13.38 -1.65
N GLU A 53 18.18 -14.18 -2.41
CA GLU A 53 17.18 -13.68 -3.36
C GLU A 53 15.89 -13.23 -2.68
N SER A 54 15.52 -13.86 -1.56
CA SER A 54 14.29 -13.52 -0.85
C SER A 54 14.38 -12.19 -0.07
N VAL A 55 15.58 -11.80 0.39
CA VAL A 55 15.83 -10.56 1.14
C VAL A 55 15.27 -9.30 0.47
N PRO A 56 15.56 -9.00 -0.82
CA PRO A 56 14.99 -7.82 -1.48
C PRO A 56 13.46 -7.89 -1.59
N VAL A 57 12.89 -9.09 -1.71
CA VAL A 57 11.43 -9.27 -1.77
C VAL A 57 10.78 -9.00 -0.41
N PHE A 58 11.37 -9.49 0.68
CA PHE A 58 10.91 -9.15 2.04
C PHE A 58 11.03 -7.66 2.33
N PHE A 59 12.14 -7.02 1.93
CA PHE A 59 12.35 -5.59 2.13
C PHE A 59 11.30 -4.75 1.40
N THR A 60 11.00 -5.07 0.15
CA THR A 60 9.96 -4.38 -0.64
C THR A 60 8.57 -4.59 -0.06
N LEU A 61 8.30 -5.75 0.53
CA LEU A 61 7.01 -6.06 1.17
C LEU A 61 6.81 -5.26 2.47
N ILE A 62 7.86 -5.18 3.31
CA ILE A 62 7.84 -4.34 4.53
C ILE A 62 7.65 -2.87 4.18
N LEU A 63 8.36 -2.37 3.16
CA LEU A 63 8.17 -1.00 2.69
C LEU A 63 6.75 -0.78 2.18
N SER A 64 6.18 -1.72 1.43
CA SER A 64 4.81 -1.60 0.94
C SER A 64 3.79 -1.55 2.08
N LEU A 65 3.95 -2.38 3.12
CA LEU A 65 3.16 -2.31 4.34
C LEU A 65 3.28 -0.94 5.03
N TYR A 66 4.50 -0.42 5.15
CA TYR A 66 4.73 0.91 5.71
C TYR A 66 3.98 1.99 4.93
N PHE A 67 4.14 2.02 3.60
CA PHE A 67 3.44 2.99 2.75
C PHE A 67 1.91 2.84 2.81
N TRP A 68 1.40 1.61 2.98
CA TRP A 68 -0.01 1.37 3.18
C TRP A 68 -0.53 2.01 4.47
N VAL A 69 0.19 1.85 5.59
CA VAL A 69 -0.16 2.49 6.87
C VAL A 69 -0.09 4.01 6.78
N VAL A 70 0.91 4.56 6.08
CA VAL A 70 1.03 6.00 5.85
C VAL A 70 -0.13 6.54 5.00
N ALA A 71 -0.54 5.82 3.96
CA ALA A 71 -1.70 6.20 3.16
C ALA A 71 -3.00 6.14 3.96
N PHE A 72 -3.14 5.14 4.84
CA PHE A 72 -4.30 5.01 5.71
C PHE A 72 -4.39 6.17 6.72
N SER A 73 -3.27 6.57 7.32
CA SER A 73 -3.25 7.72 8.23
C SER A 73 -3.56 9.03 7.49
N TYR A 74 -3.07 9.19 6.27
CA TYR A 74 -3.40 10.33 5.40
C TYR A 74 -4.90 10.36 5.04
N TRP A 75 -5.50 9.22 4.72
CA TRP A 75 -6.94 9.14 4.45
C TRP A 75 -7.77 9.58 5.68
N ARG A 76 -7.43 9.09 6.88
CA ARG A 76 -8.12 9.53 8.10
C ARG A 76 -7.97 11.02 8.36
N ARG A 77 -6.81 11.60 8.06
CA ARG A 77 -6.60 13.04 8.17
C ARG A 77 -7.54 13.80 7.23
N LEU A 78 -7.63 13.38 5.96
CA LEU A 78 -8.54 14.00 4.99
C LEU A 78 -9.99 13.93 5.44
N GLN A 79 -10.45 12.79 5.97
CA GLN A 79 -11.81 12.66 6.49
C GLN A 79 -12.10 13.60 7.66
N TRP A 80 -11.08 13.86 8.49
CA TRP A 80 -11.21 14.81 9.59
C TRP A 80 -11.23 16.27 9.11
N GLU A 81 -10.48 16.57 8.05
CA GLU A 81 -10.39 17.91 7.44
C GLU A 81 -11.63 18.24 6.60
N HIS A 82 -12.27 17.26 5.96
CA HIS A 82 -13.56 17.40 5.27
C HIS A 82 -14.77 17.18 6.18
N ASN A 83 -14.59 16.99 7.49
CA ASN A 83 -15.70 16.83 8.41
C ASN A 83 -16.39 18.19 8.64
N PRO A 84 -17.66 18.37 8.23
CA PRO A 84 -18.35 19.66 8.37
C PRO A 84 -18.56 20.11 9.82
N GLU A 85 -18.44 19.20 10.80
CA GLU A 85 -18.57 19.49 12.24
C GLU A 85 -17.33 20.21 12.82
N ASN A 86 -16.25 20.34 12.05
CA ASN A 86 -15.01 21.01 12.45
C ASN A 86 -14.93 22.49 12.02
N ASP A 87 -15.89 22.95 11.21
CA ASP A 87 -15.96 24.33 10.70
C ASP A 87 -16.83 25.26 11.59
N ASP A 88 -17.40 24.72 12.69
CA ASP A 88 -18.16 25.45 13.72
C ASP A 88 -17.27 25.91 14.91
#